data_AF-A0A368EXM8-F1
#
_entry.id   AF-A0A368EXM8-F1
#
_cell.length_a   1.000
_cell.length_b   1.000
_cell.length_c   1.000
_cell.angle_alpha   90.00
_cell.angle_beta   90.00
_cell.angle_gamma   90.00
#
_symmetry.space_group_name_H-M   'P 1'
#
loop_
_entity.id
_entity.type
_entity.pdbx_description
1 polymer ?
#
loop_
_entity_poly.entity_id
_entity_poly.type
_entity_poly.pdbx_seq_one_letter_code
_entity_poly.pdbx_strand_id
1 'polypeptide(L)'
;MSLNRLTSLIVPTSYLKIFTPRNTAVIVIATWAFSFTTCSMLLIDGCNFNFIGSEAEFAFSDSRCGQLIARYVDIAYNTVLVVTVIPIDILSLFLLHKFAKKRAECTRYLRKEKPWFIQTLLNSLVFACMLVSFHVAVFFDNALARFTMTTVAWELWLMSPQIIALILLQDTRRAYLQLFGCLKKKTTNVVVSRSPLK
;
A
#
# COMPACT_ATOMS: atom_id res chain seq x y z
N MET A 1 6.83 5.61 -4.22
CA MET A 1 6.05 5.63 -5.49
C MET A 1 5.59 7.03 -5.87
N SER A 2 5.00 7.79 -4.96
CA SER A 2 4.48 9.15 -5.21
C SER A 2 5.52 10.12 -5.75
N LEU A 3 6.72 10.15 -5.16
CA LEU A 3 7.85 10.95 -5.65
C LEU A 3 8.24 10.61 -7.10
N ASN A 4 8.36 9.33 -7.43
CA ASN A 4 8.68 8.88 -8.78
C ASN A 4 7.71 9.46 -9.83
N ARG A 5 6.42 9.48 -9.51
CA ARG A 5 5.38 10.00 -10.40
C ARG A 5 5.35 11.52 -10.46
N LEU A 6 5.59 12.20 -9.34
CA LEU A 6 5.70 13.64 -9.35
C LEU A 6 6.89 14.09 -10.21
N THR A 7 8.05 13.45 -10.03
CA THR A 7 9.27 13.77 -10.77
C THR A 7 9.11 13.50 -12.27
N SER A 8 8.41 12.43 -12.67
CA SER A 8 8.16 12.14 -14.09
C SER A 8 7.30 13.21 -14.77
N LEU A 9 6.43 13.91 -14.01
CA LEU A 9 5.57 14.97 -14.52
C LEU A 9 6.23 16.35 -14.50
N ILE A 10 7.00 16.69 -13.46
CA ILE A 10 7.58 18.03 -13.31
C ILE A 10 8.89 18.18 -14.10
N VAL A 11 9.78 17.18 -14.03
CA VAL A 11 11.13 17.30 -14.61
C VAL A 11 11.50 16.01 -15.36
N PRO A 12 10.91 15.76 -16.55
CA PRO A 12 11.14 14.53 -17.31
C PRO A 12 12.61 14.30 -17.69
N THR A 13 13.39 15.37 -17.88
CA THR A 13 14.83 15.29 -18.21
C THR A 13 15.68 14.82 -17.03
N SER A 14 15.38 15.28 -15.81
CA SER A 14 16.06 14.84 -14.60
C SER A 14 15.54 13.48 -14.11
N TYR A 15 14.28 13.16 -14.37
CA TYR A 15 13.68 11.86 -14.04
C TYR A 15 14.52 10.70 -14.55
N LEU A 16 14.96 10.76 -15.82
CA LEU A 16 15.77 9.72 -16.45
C LEU A 16 17.16 9.55 -15.80
N LYS A 17 17.67 10.58 -15.11
CA LYS A 17 18.95 10.52 -14.38
C LYS A 17 18.76 10.03 -12.93
N ILE A 18 17.66 10.43 -12.30
CA ILE A 18 17.36 10.11 -10.90
C ILE A 18 16.88 8.66 -10.78
N PHE A 19 15.86 8.27 -11.56
CA PHE A 19 15.20 6.97 -11.49
C PHE A 19 15.72 6.02 -12.58
N THR A 20 17.03 5.76 -12.55
CA THR A 20 17.63 4.68 -13.36
C THR A 20 17.31 3.31 -12.73
N PRO A 21 17.40 2.20 -13.49
CA PRO A 21 17.19 0.85 -12.93
C PRO A 21 18.12 0.55 -11.74
N ARG A 22 19.39 0.98 -11.79
CA ARG A 22 20.34 0.80 -10.70
C ARG A 22 19.95 1.60 -9.46
N ASN A 23 19.62 2.89 -9.62
CA ASN A 23 19.22 3.74 -8.49
C ASN A 23 17.91 3.24 -7.87
N THR A 24 16.95 2.84 -8.69
CA THR A 24 15.68 2.28 -8.23
C THR A 24 15.91 0.99 -7.44
N ALA A 25 16.81 0.11 -7.90
CA ALA A 25 17.17 -1.09 -7.15
C ALA A 25 17.80 -0.75 -5.79
N VAL A 26 18.72 0.22 -5.73
CA VAL A 26 19.31 0.70 -4.47
C VAL A 26 18.24 1.26 -3.53
N ILE A 27 17.31 2.09 -4.02
CA ILE A 27 16.20 2.64 -3.23
C ILE A 27 15.34 1.51 -2.67
N VAL A 28 14.99 0.52 -3.49
CA VAL A 28 14.19 -0.64 -3.05
C VAL A 28 14.92 -1.42 -1.96
N ILE A 29 16.19 -1.76 -2.17
CA ILE A 29 17.01 -2.49 -1.19
C ILE A 29 17.11 -1.71 0.13
N ALA A 30 17.34 -0.39 0.06
CA ALA A 30 17.39 0.47 1.24
C ALA A 30 16.06 0.49 2.00
N THR A 31 14.93 0.59 1.30
CA THR A 31 13.60 0.51 1.91
C THR A 31 13.38 -0.84 2.60
N TRP A 32 13.74 -1.95 1.95
CA TRP A 32 13.62 -3.28 2.54
C TRP A 32 14.52 -3.45 3.77
N ALA A 33 15.75 -2.95 3.73
CA ALA A 33 16.67 -2.99 4.87
C ALA A 33 16.13 -2.18 6.06
N PHE A 34 15.57 -0.99 5.80
CA PHE A 34 14.91 -0.18 6.82
C PHE A 34 13.72 -0.92 7.44
N SER A 35 12.82 -1.46 6.60
CA SER A 35 11.65 -2.22 7.08
C SER A 35 12.05 -3.47 7.87
N PHE A 36 13.05 -4.22 7.40
CA PHE A 36 13.55 -5.38 8.11
C PHE A 36 14.10 -4.99 9.48
N THR A 37 14.89 -3.91 9.55
CA THR A 37 15.45 -3.39 10.81
C THR A 37 14.34 -3.04 11.80
N THR A 38 13.31 -2.30 11.36
CA THR A 38 12.18 -1.94 12.24
C THR A 38 11.41 -3.17 12.72
N CYS A 39 11.22 -4.18 11.88
CA CYS A 39 10.56 -5.43 12.27
C CYS A 39 11.40 -6.25 13.25
N SER A 40 12.73 -6.31 13.05
CA SER A 40 13.63 -7.02 13.96
C SER A 40 13.66 -6.37 15.35
N MET A 41 13.52 -5.04 15.45
CA MET A 41 13.44 -4.37 16.74
C MET A 41 12.22 -4.82 17.57
N LEU A 42 11.11 -5.20 16.93
CA LEU A 42 9.92 -5.70 17.63
C LEU A 42 10.13 -7.08 18.26
N LEU A 43 11.18 -7.82 17.88
CA LEU A 43 11.53 -9.11 18.45
C LEU A 43 12.40 -8.99 19.72
N ILE A 44 12.86 -7.79 20.05
CA ILE A 44 13.68 -7.54 21.23
C ILE A 44 12.76 -7.46 22.46
N ASP A 45 13.18 -8.09 23.55
CA ASP A 45 12.45 -8.06 24.83
C ASP A 45 12.18 -6.61 25.28
N GLY A 46 10.91 -6.32 25.56
CA GLY A 46 10.45 -4.98 25.94
C GLY A 46 10.14 -4.05 24.76
N CYS A 47 10.45 -4.40 23.52
CA CYS A 47 10.12 -3.63 22.32
C CYS A 47 8.94 -4.23 21.53
N ASN A 48 8.35 -5.31 22.07
CA ASN A 48 7.34 -6.12 21.41
C ASN A 48 6.02 -5.37 21.17
N PHE A 49 5.36 -5.73 20.08
CA PHE A 49 4.03 -5.28 19.71
C PHE A 49 3.09 -6.47 19.69
N ASN A 50 2.26 -6.60 20.74
CA ASN A 50 1.46 -7.79 20.99
C ASN A 50 -0.02 -7.43 21.17
N PHE A 51 -0.88 -8.42 20.92
CA PHE A 51 -2.30 -8.31 21.21
C PHE A 51 -2.54 -8.46 22.72
N ILE A 52 -3.12 -7.42 23.34
CA ILE A 52 -3.50 -7.43 24.75
C ILE A 52 -4.95 -7.88 24.85
N GLY A 53 -5.16 -9.12 25.29
CA GLY A 53 -6.49 -9.73 25.35
C GLY A 53 -7.48 -9.03 26.28
N SER A 54 -7.02 -8.32 27.32
CA SER A 54 -7.90 -7.55 28.23
C SER A 54 -8.49 -6.31 27.56
N GLU A 55 -7.73 -5.67 26.68
CA GLU A 55 -8.09 -4.43 25.99
C GLU A 55 -8.61 -4.68 24.57
N ALA A 56 -8.53 -5.93 24.09
CA ALA A 56 -8.87 -6.36 22.74
C ALA A 56 -8.20 -5.52 21.63
N GLU A 57 -6.96 -5.09 21.87
CA GLU A 57 -6.19 -4.25 20.95
C GLU A 57 -4.73 -4.69 20.84
N PHE A 58 -4.07 -4.27 19.75
CA PHE A 58 -2.63 -4.40 19.62
C PHE A 58 -1.94 -3.16 20.19
N ALA A 59 -1.01 -3.37 21.12
CA ALA A 59 -0.26 -2.29 21.74
C ALA A 59 1.22 -2.64 21.90
N PHE A 60 2.03 -1.58 21.98
CA PHE A 60 3.45 -1.71 22.31
C PHE A 60 3.63 -1.95 23.81
N SER A 61 4.68 -2.68 24.15
CA SER A 61 5.09 -2.88 25.54
C SER A 61 5.35 -1.55 26.26
N ASP A 62 4.99 -1.47 27.54
CA ASP A 62 5.13 -0.26 28.38
C ASP A 62 6.59 0.01 28.81
N SER A 63 7.55 -0.77 28.29
CA SER A 63 8.97 -0.48 28.49
C SER A 63 9.38 0.80 27.74
N ARG A 64 10.51 1.38 28.16
CA ARG A 64 11.12 2.54 27.48
C ARG A 64 11.36 2.27 25.98
N CYS A 65 11.67 1.04 25.60
CA CYS A 65 11.87 0.69 24.19
C CYS A 65 10.55 0.71 23.40
N GLY A 66 9.52 0.05 23.92
CA GLY A 66 8.21 -0.02 23.27
C GLY A 66 7.59 1.37 23.10
N GLN A 67 7.66 2.22 24.13
CA GLN A 67 7.20 3.61 24.04
C GLN A 67 7.99 4.46 23.03
N LEU A 68 9.31 4.22 22.90
CA LEU A 68 10.14 4.91 21.92
C LEU A 68 9.72 4.52 20.49
N ILE A 69 9.53 3.23 20.22
CA ILE A 69 9.07 2.75 18.91
C ILE A 69 7.66 3.28 18.61
N ALA A 70 6.73 3.19 19.57
CA ALA A 70 5.38 3.71 19.42
C ALA A 70 5.38 5.21 19.05
N ARG A 71 6.20 6.02 19.73
CA ARG A 71 6.22 7.47 19.47
C ARG A 71 6.90 7.84 18.15
N TYR A 72 8.07 7.27 17.86
CA TYR A 72 8.87 7.70 16.72
C TYR A 72 8.53 6.97 15.42
N VAL A 73 8.29 5.66 15.48
CA VAL A 73 8.03 4.84 14.29
C VAL A 73 6.53 4.81 14.00
N ASP A 74 5.71 4.48 14.99
CA ASP A 74 4.27 4.30 14.77
C ASP A 74 3.56 5.65 14.56
N ILE A 75 3.76 6.62 15.46
CA ILE A 75 3.11 7.93 15.34
C ILE A 75 3.88 8.88 14.41
N ALA A 76 5.10 9.28 14.77
CA ALA A 76 5.77 10.39 14.10
C ALA A 76 6.12 10.08 12.63
N TYR A 77 6.78 8.95 12.37
CA TYR A 77 7.17 8.58 11.01
C TYR A 77 5.96 8.36 10.09
N ASN A 78 4.95 7.60 10.52
CA ASN A 78 3.76 7.36 9.69
C ASN A 78 2.93 8.63 9.47
N THR A 79 2.82 9.50 10.47
CA THR A 79 2.12 10.78 10.32
C THR A 79 2.82 11.67 9.30
N VAL A 80 4.15 11.82 9.39
CA VAL A 80 4.94 12.58 8.41
C VAL A 80 4.78 11.96 7.02
N LEU A 81 4.78 10.63 6.92
CA LEU A 81 4.57 9.93 5.66
C LEU A 81 3.20 10.28 5.06
N VAL A 82 2.12 10.20 5.81
CA VAL A 82 0.76 10.54 5.33
C VAL A 82 0.67 12.01 4.90
N VAL A 83 1.13 12.92 5.76
CA VAL A 83 1.06 14.38 5.52
C VAL A 83 1.91 14.80 4.32
N THR A 84 2.96 14.06 3.98
CA THR A 84 3.79 14.36 2.80
C THR A 84 3.28 13.66 1.55
N VAL A 85 2.92 12.38 1.64
CA VAL A 85 2.57 11.56 0.48
C VAL A 85 1.22 11.96 -0.13
N ILE A 86 0.19 12.22 0.69
CA ILE A 86 -1.14 12.58 0.16
C ILE A 86 -1.10 13.87 -0.68
N PRO A 87 -0.49 14.98 -0.22
CA PRO A 87 -0.35 16.18 -1.05
C PRO A 87 0.45 15.94 -2.32
N ILE A 88 1.50 15.12 -2.28
CA ILE A 88 2.28 14.75 -3.47
C ILE A 88 1.41 14.00 -4.48
N ASP A 89 0.58 13.06 -4.03
CA ASP A 89 -0.33 12.30 -4.89
C ASP A 89 -1.41 13.19 -5.51
N ILE A 90 -2.01 14.08 -4.72
CA ILE A 90 -2.99 15.06 -5.19
C ILE A 90 -2.36 16.02 -6.22
N LEU A 91 -1.18 16.56 -5.91
CA LEU A 91 -0.43 17.44 -6.81
C LEU A 91 -0.10 16.73 -8.12
N SER A 92 0.33 15.48 -8.06
CA SER A 92 0.63 14.66 -9.23
C SER A 92 -0.59 14.47 -10.12
N LEU A 93 -1.75 14.15 -9.53
CA LEU A 93 -3.03 14.04 -10.24
C LEU A 93 -3.47 15.36 -10.87
N PHE A 94 -3.33 16.46 -10.14
CA PHE A 94 -3.67 17.80 -10.62
C PHE A 94 -2.80 18.21 -11.81
N LEU A 95 -1.48 18.03 -11.72
CA LEU A 95 -0.55 18.33 -12.80
C LEU A 95 -0.83 17.48 -14.04
N LEU A 96 -1.10 16.19 -13.85
CA LEU A 96 -1.49 15.30 -14.95
C LEU A 96 -2.75 15.81 -15.67
N HIS A 97 -3.78 16.23 -14.94
CA HIS A 97 -4.99 16.80 -15.53
C HIS A 97 -4.73 18.12 -16.26
N LYS A 98 -3.91 19.00 -15.66
CA LYS A 98 -3.52 20.29 -16.25
C LYS A 98 -2.77 20.11 -17.57
N PHE A 99 -1.85 19.15 -17.67
CA PHE A 99 -1.11 18.86 -18.90
C PHE A 99 -2.00 18.22 -19.97
N ALA A 100 -2.89 17.32 -19.57
CA ALA A 100 -3.85 16.70 -20.48
C ALA A 100 -4.76 17.74 -21.16
N LYS A 101 -5.23 18.75 -20.41
CA LYS A 101 -6.08 19.82 -20.97
C LYS A 101 -5.37 20.63 -22.07
N LYS A 102 -4.04 20.71 -22.04
CA LYS A 102 -3.25 21.52 -22.99
C LYS A 102 -2.82 20.78 -24.26
N ARG A 103 -2.83 19.44 -24.28
CA ARG A 103 -2.30 18.65 -25.41
C ARG A 103 -3.13 17.38 -25.63
N ALA A 104 -3.64 17.19 -26.85
CA ALA A 104 -4.43 16.01 -27.22
C ALA A 104 -3.69 14.67 -27.01
N GLU A 105 -2.38 14.64 -27.30
CA GLU A 105 -1.52 13.47 -27.04
C GLU A 105 -1.44 13.14 -25.54
N CYS A 106 -1.39 14.18 -24.70
CA CYS A 106 -1.38 14.04 -23.25
C CYS A 106 -2.74 13.58 -22.69
N THR A 107 -3.84 13.83 -23.40
CA THR A 107 -5.16 13.26 -23.07
C THR A 107 -5.20 11.74 -23.25
N ARG A 108 -4.56 11.20 -24.29
CA ARG A 108 -4.46 9.74 -24.48
C ARG A 108 -3.58 9.11 -23.40
N TYR A 109 -2.44 9.75 -23.10
CA TYR A 109 -1.58 9.38 -21.99
C TYR A 109 -2.33 9.40 -20.64
N LEU A 110 -3.06 10.48 -20.35
CA LEU A 110 -3.92 10.61 -19.16
C LEU A 110 -4.90 9.44 -19.05
N ARG A 111 -5.61 9.09 -20.12
CA ARG A 111 -6.61 8.00 -20.08
C ARG A 111 -5.98 6.66 -19.68
N LYS A 112 -4.74 6.42 -20.11
CA LYS A 112 -4.00 5.19 -19.80
C LYS A 112 -3.39 5.20 -18.40
N GLU A 113 -2.82 6.33 -17.98
CA GLU A 113 -2.06 6.42 -16.73
C GLU A 113 -2.90 6.83 -15.52
N LYS A 114 -4.02 7.54 -15.71
CA LYS A 114 -4.90 8.02 -14.62
C LYS A 114 -5.26 6.93 -13.59
N PRO A 115 -5.60 5.68 -13.97
CA PRO A 115 -5.90 4.62 -13.00
C PRO A 115 -4.74 4.34 -12.02
N TRP A 116 -3.50 4.41 -12.49
CA TRP A 116 -2.31 4.22 -11.65
C TRP A 116 -2.19 5.33 -10.61
N PHE A 117 -2.37 6.60 -11.01
CA PHE A 117 -2.35 7.74 -10.10
C PHE A 117 -3.46 7.65 -9.05
N ILE A 118 -4.68 7.29 -9.46
CA ILE A 118 -5.80 7.07 -8.54
C ILE A 118 -5.50 5.93 -7.57
N GLN A 119 -4.95 4.81 -8.04
CA GLN A 119 -4.60 3.68 -7.18
C GLN A 119 -3.67 4.09 -6.04
N THR A 120 -2.63 4.89 -6.33
CA THR A 120 -1.72 5.32 -5.27
C THR A 120 -2.37 6.30 -4.31
N LEU A 121 -3.16 7.25 -4.80
CA LEU A 121 -3.92 8.14 -3.91
C LEU A 121 -4.85 7.32 -3.00
N LEU A 122 -5.59 6.35 -3.55
CA LEU A 122 -6.48 5.50 -2.76
C LEU A 122 -5.71 4.66 -1.75
N ASN A 123 -4.56 4.08 -2.11
CA ASN A 123 -3.71 3.36 -1.16
C ASN A 123 -3.22 4.28 -0.03
N SER A 124 -2.79 5.50 -0.34
CA SER A 124 -2.37 6.50 0.65
C SER A 124 -3.53 6.92 1.57
N LEU A 125 -4.74 7.06 1.04
CA LEU A 125 -5.94 7.38 1.82
C LEU A 125 -6.37 6.21 2.72
N VAL A 126 -6.37 4.97 2.21
CA VAL A 126 -6.69 3.79 3.03
C VAL A 126 -5.67 3.60 4.15
N PHE A 127 -4.38 3.84 3.88
CA PHE A 127 -3.35 3.85 4.92
C PHE A 127 -3.62 4.91 5.99
N ALA A 128 -3.97 6.14 5.58
CA ALA A 128 -4.31 7.21 6.52
C ALA A 128 -5.57 6.87 7.34
N CYS A 129 -6.60 6.31 6.73
CA CYS A 129 -7.81 5.86 7.43
C CYS A 129 -7.47 4.78 8.47
N MET A 130 -6.62 3.81 8.11
CA MET A 130 -6.17 2.77 9.05
C MET A 130 -5.45 3.37 10.26
N LEU A 131 -4.51 4.31 10.06
CA LEU A 131 -3.81 4.98 11.16
C LEU A 131 -4.77 5.76 12.07
N VAL A 132 -5.71 6.50 11.48
CA VAL A 132 -6.74 7.22 12.24
C VAL A 132 -7.58 6.23 13.05
N SER A 133 -8.02 5.12 12.46
CA SER A 133 -8.77 4.09 13.17
C SER A 133 -7.99 3.53 14.36
N PHE A 134 -6.67 3.31 14.19
CA PHE A 134 -5.80 2.81 15.26
C PHE A 134 -5.73 3.76 16.45
N HIS A 135 -5.54 5.07 16.21
CA HIS A 135 -5.45 6.06 17.28
C HIS A 135 -6.81 6.42 17.89
N VAL A 136 -7.88 6.34 17.10
CA VAL A 136 -9.24 6.61 17.56
C VAL A 136 -9.80 5.44 18.39
N ALA A 137 -9.32 4.21 18.17
CA ALA A 137 -9.78 3.02 18.88
C ALA A 137 -9.69 3.16 20.41
N VAL A 138 -8.66 3.86 20.92
CA VAL A 138 -8.42 4.06 22.36
C VAL A 138 -9.55 4.83 23.05
N PHE A 139 -10.36 5.60 22.30
CA PHE A 139 -11.50 6.34 22.86
C PHE A 139 -12.78 5.50 23.00
N PHE A 140 -12.77 4.23 22.60
CA PHE A 140 -13.93 3.35 22.67
C PHE A 140 -13.75 2.29 23.76
N ASP A 141 -14.70 2.21 24.70
CA ASP A 141 -14.69 1.19 25.76
C ASP A 141 -15.13 -0.21 25.25
N ASN A 142 -15.76 -0.27 24.09
CA ASN A 142 -16.30 -1.51 23.52
C ASN A 142 -15.19 -2.37 22.90
N ALA A 143 -14.93 -3.55 23.46
CA ALA A 143 -13.91 -4.49 22.97
C ALA A 143 -14.07 -4.86 21.47
N LEU A 144 -15.31 -5.08 21.00
CA LEU A 144 -15.58 -5.34 19.59
C LEU A 144 -15.22 -4.15 18.70
N ALA A 145 -15.46 -2.92 19.18
CA ALA A 145 -15.13 -1.71 18.44
C ALA A 145 -13.60 -1.54 18.36
N ARG A 146 -12.88 -1.71 19.48
CA ARG A 146 -11.40 -1.67 19.51
C ARG A 146 -10.79 -2.68 18.55
N PHE A 147 -11.21 -3.95 18.66
CA PHE A 147 -10.72 -5.01 17.78
C PHE A 147 -10.97 -4.72 16.29
N THR A 148 -12.15 -4.20 15.95
CA THR A 148 -12.47 -3.86 14.56
C THR A 148 -11.65 -2.68 14.05
N MET A 149 -11.49 -1.64 14.87
CA MET A 149 -10.76 -0.42 14.51
C MET A 149 -9.24 -0.63 14.42
N THR A 150 -8.68 -1.57 15.18
CA THR A 150 -7.25 -1.89 15.11
C THR A 150 -6.99 -3.02 14.12
N THR A 151 -7.49 -4.22 14.41
CA THR A 151 -7.10 -5.45 13.72
C THR A 151 -7.73 -5.53 12.33
N VAL A 152 -9.05 -5.35 12.23
CA VAL A 152 -9.74 -5.45 10.94
C VAL A 152 -9.30 -4.30 10.03
N ALA A 153 -9.15 -3.09 10.54
CA ALA A 153 -8.65 -1.96 9.76
C ALA A 153 -7.23 -2.18 9.22
N TRP A 154 -6.33 -2.77 10.02
CA TRP A 154 -4.99 -3.13 9.58
C TRP A 154 -5.02 -4.17 8.46
N GLU A 155 -5.72 -5.28 8.65
CA GLU A 155 -5.82 -6.33 7.63
C GLU A 155 -6.46 -5.82 6.33
N LEU A 156 -7.47 -4.96 6.43
CA LEU A 156 -8.08 -4.30 5.27
C LEU A 156 -7.08 -3.41 4.52
N TRP A 157 -6.25 -2.66 5.23
CA TRP A 157 -5.18 -1.89 4.61
C TRP A 157 -4.13 -2.80 3.94
N LEU A 158 -3.74 -3.92 4.55
CA LEU A 158 -2.77 -4.85 3.97
C LEU A 158 -3.27 -5.43 2.63
N MET A 159 -4.57 -5.69 2.53
CA MET A 159 -5.24 -6.22 1.33
C MET A 159 -5.63 -5.15 0.30
N SER A 160 -5.64 -3.87 0.69
CA SER A 160 -6.13 -2.79 -0.15
C SER A 160 -5.34 -2.62 -1.46
N PRO A 161 -4.00 -2.70 -1.50
CA PRO A 161 -3.24 -2.45 -2.72
C PRO A 161 -3.57 -3.44 -3.83
N GLN A 162 -3.79 -4.71 -3.50
CA GLN A 162 -4.12 -5.76 -4.46
C GLN A 162 -5.56 -5.60 -4.97
N ILE A 163 -6.50 -5.32 -4.06
CA ILE A 163 -7.91 -5.10 -4.42
C ILE A 163 -8.05 -3.87 -5.32
N ILE A 164 -7.45 -2.74 -4.92
CA ILE A 164 -7.51 -1.49 -5.70
C ILE A 164 -6.84 -1.69 -7.06
N ALA A 165 -5.70 -2.40 -7.13
CA ALA A 165 -5.05 -2.74 -8.39
C ALA A 165 -5.98 -3.55 -9.31
N LEU A 166 -6.65 -4.58 -8.78
CA LEU A 166 -7.53 -5.45 -9.56
C LEU A 166 -8.76 -4.70 -10.10
N ILE A 167 -9.29 -3.75 -9.34
CA ILE A 167 -10.43 -2.92 -9.74
C ILE A 167 -10.03 -1.89 -10.81
N LEU A 168 -8.95 -1.16 -10.58
CA LEU A 168 -8.58 0.00 -11.40
C LEU A 168 -7.69 -0.33 -12.61
N LEU A 169 -6.78 -1.31 -12.48
CA LEU A 169 -5.81 -1.63 -13.52
C LEU A 169 -6.34 -2.73 -14.43
N GLN A 170 -6.78 -2.33 -15.62
CA GLN A 170 -7.31 -3.25 -16.62
C GLN A 170 -6.29 -4.31 -17.05
N ASP A 171 -4.99 -3.96 -17.10
CA ASP A 171 -3.93 -4.88 -17.51
C ASP A 171 -3.68 -5.95 -16.44
N THR A 172 -3.61 -5.56 -15.17
CA THR A 172 -3.52 -6.48 -14.03
C THR A 172 -4.74 -7.41 -14.02
N ARG A 173 -5.95 -6.85 -14.14
CA ARG A 173 -7.19 -7.63 -14.19
C ARG A 173 -7.20 -8.65 -15.33
N ARG A 174 -6.75 -8.26 -16.54
CA ARG A 174 -6.64 -9.18 -17.68
C ARG A 174 -5.66 -10.32 -17.39
N ALA A 175 -4.49 -10.02 -16.82
CA ALA A 175 -3.51 -11.05 -16.47
C ALA A 175 -4.10 -12.05 -15.46
N TYR A 176 -4.78 -11.57 -14.42
CA TYR A 176 -5.49 -12.45 -13.47
C TYR A 176 -6.56 -13.30 -14.17
N LEU A 177 -7.42 -12.70 -15.00
CA LEU A 177 -8.45 -13.43 -15.74
C LEU A 177 -7.88 -14.49 -16.69
N GLN A 178 -6.76 -14.21 -17.35
CA GLN A 178 -6.06 -15.18 -18.20
C GLN A 178 -5.50 -16.34 -17.39
N LEU A 179 -4.91 -16.06 -16.22
CA LEU A 179 -4.47 -17.09 -15.28
C LEU A 179 -5.63 -17.97 -14.82
N PHE A 180 -6.76 -17.37 -14.41
CA PHE A 180 -7.96 -18.12 -14.04
C PHE A 180 -8.55 -18.92 -15.21
N GLY A 181 -8.53 -18.38 -16.43
CA GLY A 181 -8.95 -19.07 -17.64
C GLY A 181 -8.05 -20.27 -17.97
N CYS A 182 -6.73 -20.12 -17.88
CA CYS A 182 -5.77 -21.21 -18.05
C CYS A 182 -5.90 -22.29 -16.98
N LEU A 183 -6.11 -21.89 -15.72
CA LEU A 183 -6.36 -22.82 -14.61
C LEU A 183 -7.66 -23.61 -14.84
N LYS A 184 -8.74 -22.92 -15.24
CA LYS A 184 -10.01 -23.57 -15.58
C LYS A 184 -9.84 -24.57 -16.74
N LYS A 185 -9.14 -24.17 -17.81
CA LYS A 185 -8.86 -25.04 -18.97
C LYS A 185 -8.00 -26.25 -18.59
N LYS A 186 -7.01 -26.08 -17.72
CA LYS A 186 -6.17 -27.17 -17.19
C LYS A 186 -6.98 -28.15 -16.35
N THR A 187 -7.86 -27.66 -15.48
CA THR A 187 -8.76 -28.51 -14.69
C THR A 187 -9.74 -29.28 -15.57
N THR A 188 -10.32 -28.65 -16.60
CA THR A 188 -11.20 -29.34 -17.55
C THR A 188 -10.47 -30.45 -18.31
N ASN A 189 -9.24 -30.20 -18.79
CA ASN A 189 -8.45 -31.21 -19.49
C ASN A 189 -8.06 -32.40 -18.58
N VAL A 190 -7.76 -32.15 -17.30
CA VAL A 190 -7.47 -33.21 -16.31
C VAL A 190 -8.73 -34.05 -16.04
N VAL A 191 -9.90 -33.42 -15.92
CA VAL A 191 -11.18 -34.14 -15.71
C VAL A 191 -11.56 -34.98 -16.94
N VAL A 192 -11.39 -34.44 -18.16
CA VAL A 192 -11.66 -35.19 -19.42
C VAL A 192 -10.69 -36.37 -19.61
N SER A 193 -9.43 -36.25 -19.18
CA SER A 193 -8.47 -37.38 -19.24
C SER A 193 -8.74 -38.51 -18.24
N ARG A 194 -9.60 -38.26 -17.22
CA ARG A 194 -9.91 -39.21 -16.14
C ARG A 194 -11.25 -39.92 -16.28
N SER A 195 -12.04 -39.64 -17.32
CA SER A 195 -13.25 -40.44 -17.60
C SER A 195 -12.85 -41.77 -18.25
N PRO A 196 -13.06 -42.93 -17.59
CA PRO A 196 -12.82 -44.22 -18.24
C PRO A 196 -13.86 -44.43 -19.34
N LEU A 197 -13.41 -44.92 -20.50
CA LEU A 197 -14.32 -45.47 -21.52
C LEU A 197 -15.22 -46.51 -20.85
N LYS A 198 -16.54 -46.30 -20.94
CA LYS A 198 -17.53 -47.36 -20.75
C LYS A 198 -17.54 -48.27 -21.97
#